data_AF-A0A955XE49-F1
#
_entry.id   AF-A0A955XE49-F1
#
_cell.length_a   1.000
_cell.length_b   1.000
_cell.length_c   1.000
_cell.angle_alpha   90.00
_cell.angle_beta   90.00
_cell.angle_gamma   90.00
#
_symmetry.space_group_name_H-M   'P 1'
#
loop_
_entity.id
_entity.type
_entity.pdbx_description
1 polymer ?
#
loop_
_entity_poly.entity_id
_entity_poly.type
_entity_poly.pdbx_seq_one_letter_code
_entity_poly.pdbx_strand_id
1 'polypeptide(L)'
;MILPIGDTPNPSRTPWATWLLLSVNVAVFVLLTLPRMLTPADPAGLAALTAVFGAIPQVATAWDVFVLEHGFQTGAPGVLDLLTSLFMHAGLAHLAGNLLFLWIFGDNVEARLGSVPFLLFYLVCGAAATGLYALLAGPSLVPLVGAS
;
A
#
# COMPACT_ATOMS: atom_id res chain seq x y z
N MET A 1 5.01 -25.27 -11.09
CA MET A 1 5.67 -23.93 -11.18
C MET A 1 5.62 -23.32 -9.79
N ILE A 2 6.72 -22.85 -9.21
CA ILE A 2 6.77 -22.39 -7.80
C ILE A 2 6.11 -21.00 -7.65
N LEU A 3 6.09 -20.18 -8.69
CA LEU A 3 5.44 -18.86 -8.70
C LEU A 3 4.63 -18.69 -10.01
N PRO A 4 3.32 -18.38 -9.94
CA PRO A 4 2.53 -17.99 -11.10
C PRO A 4 3.02 -16.65 -11.65
N ILE A 5 3.08 -16.50 -12.98
CA ILE A 5 3.49 -15.25 -13.66
C ILE A 5 2.40 -14.68 -14.57
N GLY A 6 1.25 -15.36 -14.65
CA GLY A 6 0.08 -14.97 -15.43
C GLY A 6 -1.03 -16.00 -15.25
N ASP A 7 -2.21 -15.68 -15.78
CA ASP A 7 -3.41 -16.51 -15.71
C ASP A 7 -4.06 -16.70 -17.11
N THR A 8 -5.27 -17.27 -17.12
CA THR A 8 -6.05 -17.48 -18.34
C THR A 8 -7.54 -17.18 -18.09
N PRO A 9 -8.28 -16.66 -19.08
CA PRO A 9 -7.85 -16.32 -20.44
C PRO A 9 -6.99 -15.06 -20.48
N ASN A 10 -6.25 -14.83 -21.56
CA ASN A 10 -5.54 -13.57 -21.78
C ASN A 10 -6.48 -12.60 -22.54
N PRO A 11 -6.85 -11.44 -21.97
CA PRO A 11 -7.73 -10.48 -22.63
C PRO A 11 -7.13 -9.91 -23.92
N SER A 12 -7.97 -9.66 -24.93
CA SER A 12 -7.53 -9.01 -26.17
C SER A 12 -7.42 -7.48 -26.07
N ARG A 13 -7.94 -6.88 -24.99
CA ARG A 13 -7.91 -5.44 -24.75
C ARG A 13 -6.71 -5.05 -23.90
N THR A 14 -6.08 -3.93 -24.25
CA THR A 14 -4.99 -3.34 -23.48
C THR A 14 -5.47 -2.91 -22.08
N PRO A 15 -4.92 -3.48 -21.00
CA PRO A 15 -5.36 -3.22 -19.63
C PRO A 15 -4.66 -1.98 -19.04
N TRP A 16 -5.00 -0.80 -19.57
CA TRP A 16 -4.28 0.43 -19.21
C TRP A 16 -4.50 0.82 -17.74
N ALA A 17 -5.65 0.50 -17.14
CA ALA A 17 -5.90 0.81 -15.73
C ALA A 17 -5.03 -0.07 -14.81
N THR A 18 -4.85 -1.34 -15.17
CA THR A 18 -3.91 -2.24 -14.49
C THR A 18 -2.49 -1.70 -14.59
N TRP A 19 -2.05 -1.29 -15.79
CA TRP A 19 -0.72 -0.69 -15.97
C TRP A 19 -0.56 0.62 -15.20
N LEU A 20 -1.60 1.44 -15.14
CA LEU A 20 -1.59 2.67 -14.35
C LEU A 20 -1.39 2.35 -12.87
N LEU A 21 -2.17 1.42 -12.30
CA LEU A 21 -2.04 1.03 -10.90
C LEU A 21 -0.65 0.46 -10.59
N LEU A 22 -0.12 -0.41 -11.46
CA LEU A 22 1.24 -0.92 -11.33
C LEU A 22 2.27 0.23 -11.32
N SER A 23 2.16 1.14 -12.28
CA SER A 23 3.08 2.27 -12.44
C SER A 23 3.01 3.23 -11.26
N VAL A 24 1.82 3.53 -10.74
CA VAL A 24 1.63 4.39 -9.57
C VAL A 24 2.27 3.77 -8.33
N ASN A 25 2.04 2.48 -8.08
CA ASN A 25 2.65 1.78 -6.94
C ASN A 25 4.18 1.77 -7.03
N VAL A 26 4.74 1.49 -8.21
CA VAL A 26 6.20 1.55 -8.44
C VAL A 26 6.72 2.97 -8.25
N ALA A 27 6.03 3.98 -8.78
CA ALA A 27 6.44 5.38 -8.66
C ALA A 27 6.42 5.85 -7.20
N VAL A 28 5.35 5.56 -6.45
CA VAL A 28 5.26 5.86 -5.01
C VAL A 28 6.40 5.17 -4.27
N PHE A 29 6.66 3.90 -4.56
CA PHE A 29 7.75 3.19 -3.90
C PHE A 29 9.13 3.79 -4.23
N VAL A 30 9.45 4.02 -5.49
CA VAL A 30 10.78 4.48 -5.92
C VAL A 30 11.02 5.94 -5.56
N LEU A 31 10.00 6.80 -5.67
CA LEU A 31 10.16 8.24 -5.48
C LEU A 31 9.91 8.68 -4.03
N LEU A 32 9.04 7.98 -3.30
CA LEU A 32 8.69 8.36 -1.93
C LEU A 32 9.25 7.39 -0.90
N THR A 33 9.00 6.09 -1.04
CA THR A 33 9.37 5.09 -0.03
C THR A 33 10.87 4.83 0.03
N LEU A 34 11.50 4.49 -1.10
CA LEU A 34 12.89 4.04 -1.15
C LEU A 34 13.88 5.12 -0.65
N PRO A 35 13.81 6.40 -1.06
CA PRO A 35 14.73 7.41 -0.55
C PRO A 35 14.58 7.60 0.97
N ARG A 36 13.35 7.48 1.49
CA ARG A 36 13.04 7.61 2.91
C ARG A 36 13.49 6.40 3.73
N MET A 37 13.42 5.20 3.18
CA MET A 37 13.97 3.99 3.80
C MET A 37 15.49 4.04 3.91
N LEU A 38 16.15 4.74 2.99
CA LEU A 38 17.61 4.90 2.99
C LEU A 38 18.09 6.09 3.82
N THR A 39 17.16 6.89 4.36
CA THR A 39 17.46 8.07 5.16
C THR A 39 17.12 7.79 6.62
N PRO A 40 18.04 7.95 7.58
CA PRO A 40 17.72 7.84 9.00
C PRO A 40 16.63 8.82 9.42
N ALA A 41 15.80 8.44 10.39
CA ALA A 41 14.85 9.38 11.00
C ALA A 41 15.59 10.53 11.68
N ASP A 42 15.04 11.73 11.60
CA ASP A 42 15.57 12.88 12.33
C ASP A 42 15.24 12.78 13.83
N PRO A 43 15.88 13.59 14.70
CA PRO A 43 15.64 13.51 16.14
C PRO A 43 14.18 13.74 16.55
N ALA A 44 13.45 14.59 15.82
CA ALA A 44 12.03 14.84 16.06
C ALA A 44 11.17 13.62 15.72
N GLY A 45 11.40 12.99 14.55
CA GLY A 45 10.74 11.77 14.14
C GLY A 45 11.05 10.59 15.07
N LEU A 46 12.29 10.45 15.53
CA LEU A 46 12.66 9.45 16.55
C LEU A 46 11.90 9.68 17.87
N ALA A 47 11.77 10.94 18.31
CA ALA A 47 10.99 11.26 19.50
C ALA A 47 9.49 10.94 19.32
N ALA A 48 8.91 11.24 18.16
CA ALA A 48 7.51 10.92 17.84
C ALA A 48 7.27 9.41 17.81
N LEU A 49 8.12 8.66 17.10
CA LEU A 49 8.08 7.20 17.07
C LEU A 49 8.25 6.60 18.48
N THR A 50 9.08 7.19 19.33
CA THR A 50 9.30 6.73 20.71
C THR A 50 8.08 6.99 21.58
N ALA A 51 7.41 8.13 21.38
CA ALA A 51 6.20 8.47 22.11
C ALA A 51 5.04 7.52 21.78
N VAL A 52 4.96 7.03 20.54
CA VAL A 52 3.90 6.12 20.07
C VAL A 52 4.21 4.66 20.40
N PHE A 53 5.43 4.20 20.10
CA PHE A 53 5.79 2.77 20.18
C PHE A 53 6.62 2.41 21.41
N GLY A 54 7.01 3.38 22.24
CA GLY A 54 7.96 3.18 23.33
C GLY A 54 9.39 3.05 22.80
N ALA A 55 10.14 2.03 23.23
CA ALA A 55 11.52 1.86 22.75
C ALA A 55 11.53 1.39 21.28
N ILE A 56 11.98 2.25 20.38
CA ILE A 56 12.18 1.94 18.95
C ILE A 56 13.64 1.52 18.67
N PRO A 57 13.88 0.70 17.63
CA PRO A 57 15.22 0.39 17.16
C PRO A 57 15.97 1.66 16.73
N GLN A 58 17.28 1.75 17.02
CA GLN A 58 18.14 2.86 16.54
C GLN A 58 18.33 2.91 15.02
N VAL A 59 17.63 2.03 14.28
CA VAL A 59 17.65 1.93 12.82
C VAL A 59 16.38 2.49 12.17
N ALA A 60 15.55 3.23 12.92
CA ALA A 60 14.38 3.89 12.35
C ALA A 60 14.77 4.92 11.29
N THR A 61 13.95 4.99 10.25
CA THR A 61 14.19 5.71 9.01
C THR A 61 13.14 6.81 8.83
N ALA A 62 13.39 7.74 7.92
CA ALA A 62 12.41 8.74 7.52
C ALA A 62 11.13 8.09 6.94
N TRP A 63 11.19 6.83 6.51
CA TRP A 63 10.02 6.08 6.09
C TRP A 63 9.11 5.71 7.26
N ASP A 64 9.67 5.30 8.39
CA ASP A 64 8.90 4.93 9.57
C ASP A 64 8.11 6.13 10.11
N VAL A 65 8.73 7.32 10.09
CA VAL A 65 8.08 8.60 10.44
C VAL A 65 6.97 8.92 9.44
N PHE A 66 7.25 8.84 8.14
CA PHE A 66 6.27 9.12 7.10
C PHE A 66 5.04 8.20 7.18
N VAL A 67 5.24 6.91 7.46
CA VAL A 67 4.15 5.94 7.63
C VAL A 67 3.37 6.21 8.92
N LEU A 68 4.03 6.67 9.98
CA LEU A 68 3.32 7.11 11.19
C LEU A 68 2.47 8.37 10.93
N GLU A 69 2.85 9.24 10.02
CA GLU A 69 2.10 10.47 9.73
C GLU A 69 0.98 10.29 8.71
N HIS A 70 1.12 9.32 7.79
CA HIS A 70 0.25 9.21 6.61
C HIS A 70 -0.27 7.80 6.33
N GLY A 71 0.13 6.82 7.14
CA GLY A 71 -0.41 5.46 7.10
C GLY A 71 -1.70 5.36 7.91
N PHE A 72 -2.59 4.44 7.52
CA PHE A 72 -3.89 4.33 8.17
C PHE A 72 -3.78 3.69 9.55
N GLN A 73 -4.23 4.40 10.59
CA GLN A 73 -4.20 3.93 11.98
C GLN A 73 -5.61 3.69 12.49
N THR A 74 -5.90 2.49 13.01
CA THR A 74 -7.24 2.17 13.50
C THR A 74 -7.60 2.95 14.77
N GLY A 75 -6.59 3.35 15.56
CA GLY A 75 -6.75 4.17 16.77
C GLY A 75 -6.85 5.68 16.50
N ALA A 76 -6.51 6.12 15.28
CA ALA A 76 -6.59 7.50 14.84
C ALA A 76 -6.94 7.55 13.33
N PRO A 77 -8.15 7.10 12.94
CA PRO A 77 -8.47 6.84 11.55
C PRO A 77 -8.57 8.14 10.74
N GLY A 78 -7.65 8.32 9.79
CA GLY A 78 -7.70 9.37 8.78
C GLY A 78 -8.44 8.92 7.51
N VAL A 79 -9.33 9.77 7.00
CA VAL A 79 -10.09 9.48 5.76
C VAL A 79 -9.17 9.42 4.54
N LEU A 80 -8.19 10.31 4.47
CA LEU A 80 -7.21 10.29 3.38
C LEU A 80 -6.29 9.06 3.49
N ASP A 81 -6.00 8.62 4.71
CA ASP A 81 -5.11 7.50 4.96
C ASP A 81 -5.68 6.17 4.47
N LEU A 82 -7.02 6.04 4.42
CA LEU A 82 -7.70 4.90 3.79
C LEU A 82 -7.32 4.73 2.31
N LEU A 83 -7.06 5.84 1.61
CA LEU A 83 -6.71 5.85 0.20
C LEU A 83 -5.21 5.82 -0.02
N THR A 84 -4.44 6.61 0.72
CA THR A 84 -2.98 6.67 0.54
C THR A 84 -2.30 5.38 0.98
N SER A 85 -2.78 4.72 2.04
CA SER A 85 -2.23 3.46 2.53
C SER A 85 -2.20 2.36 1.46
N LEU A 86 -3.16 2.35 0.53
CA LEU A 86 -3.23 1.39 -0.59
C LEU A 86 -1.99 1.39 -1.48
N PHE A 87 -1.23 2.49 -1.51
CA PHE A 87 -0.05 2.66 -2.34
C PHE A 87 1.26 2.62 -1.54
N MET A 88 1.19 2.60 -0.22
CA MET A 88 2.36 2.51 0.66
C MET A 88 2.79 1.06 0.82
N HIS A 89 4.10 0.79 0.79
CA HIS A 89 4.61 -0.57 0.90
C HIS A 89 5.77 -0.63 1.90
N ALA A 90 5.73 -1.59 2.82
CA ALA A 90 6.73 -1.72 3.89
C ALA A 90 8.11 -2.23 3.41
N GLY A 91 8.26 -2.56 2.13
CA GLY A 91 9.53 -3.01 1.56
C GLY A 91 9.36 -3.61 0.18
N LEU A 92 10.48 -3.98 -0.45
CA LEU A 92 10.51 -4.50 -1.82
C LEU A 92 9.72 -5.81 -1.95
N ALA A 93 9.84 -6.72 -0.97
CA ALA A 93 9.10 -7.99 -1.00
C ALA A 93 7.58 -7.78 -0.91
N HIS A 94 7.13 -6.82 -0.08
CA HIS A 94 5.73 -6.47 0.04
C HIS A 94 5.20 -5.86 -1.27
N LEU A 95 5.93 -4.92 -1.87
CA LEU A 95 5.59 -4.37 -3.19
C LEU A 95 5.54 -5.47 -4.25
N ALA A 96 6.58 -6.29 -4.37
CA ALA A 96 6.66 -7.33 -5.38
C ALA A 96 5.50 -8.33 -5.26
N GLY A 97 5.11 -8.70 -4.03
CA GLY A 97 3.95 -9.54 -3.77
C GLY A 97 2.66 -8.92 -4.31
N ASN A 98 2.34 -7.68 -3.93
CA ASN A 98 1.12 -7.01 -4.37
C ASN A 98 1.08 -6.79 -5.90
N LEU A 99 2.20 -6.35 -6.49
CA LEU A 99 2.30 -6.16 -7.94
C LEU A 99 2.18 -7.48 -8.69
N LEU A 100 2.65 -8.59 -8.13
CA LEU A 100 2.49 -9.91 -8.74
C LEU A 100 1.01 -10.29 -8.84
N PHE A 101 0.24 -10.14 -7.76
CA PHE A 101 -1.21 -10.41 -7.81
C PHE A 101 -1.95 -9.46 -8.76
N LEU A 102 -1.64 -8.17 -8.72
CA LEU A 102 -2.24 -7.19 -9.62
C LEU A 102 -1.86 -7.46 -11.09
N TRP A 103 -0.63 -7.91 -11.36
CA TRP A 103 -0.17 -8.29 -12.69
C TRP A 103 -0.88 -9.54 -13.21
N ILE A 104 -1.04 -10.56 -12.36
CA ILE A 104 -1.65 -11.84 -12.75
C ILE A 104 -3.15 -11.69 -13.00
N PHE A 105 -3.86 -10.94 -12.16
CA PHE A 105 -5.33 -10.94 -12.16
C PHE A 105 -5.96 -9.63 -12.64
N GLY A 106 -5.21 -8.52 -12.61
CA GLY A 106 -5.78 -7.18 -12.84
C GLY A 106 -6.34 -7.00 -14.24
N ASP A 107 -5.63 -7.49 -15.26
CA ASP A 107 -6.07 -7.41 -16.66
C ASP A 107 -7.39 -8.15 -16.91
N ASN A 108 -7.56 -9.30 -16.26
CA ASN A 108 -8.76 -10.13 -16.34
C ASN A 108 -9.96 -9.54 -15.61
N VAL A 109 -9.73 -8.84 -14.50
CA VAL A 109 -10.78 -8.09 -13.82
C VAL A 109 -11.14 -6.85 -14.64
N GLU A 110 -10.14 -6.12 -15.14
CA GLU A 110 -10.33 -4.96 -16.01
C GLU A 110 -11.09 -5.30 -17.29
N ALA A 111 -10.79 -6.44 -17.92
CA ALA A 111 -11.47 -6.88 -19.13
C ALA A 111 -12.96 -7.16 -18.90
N ARG A 112 -13.33 -7.61 -17.69
CA ARG A 112 -14.72 -7.91 -17.31
C ARG A 112 -15.51 -6.68 -16.87
N LEU A 113 -14.88 -5.78 -16.11
CA LEU A 113 -15.54 -4.59 -15.56
C LEU A 113 -15.46 -3.36 -16.48
N GLY A 114 -14.44 -3.30 -17.32
CA GLY A 114 -13.98 -2.08 -17.99
C GLY A 114 -13.01 -1.28 -17.11
N SER A 115 -12.14 -0.48 -17.75
CA SER A 115 -11.01 0.18 -17.09
C SER A 115 -11.40 1.18 -16.00
N VAL A 116 -12.37 2.07 -16.26
CA VAL A 116 -12.79 3.07 -15.26
C VAL A 116 -13.53 2.42 -14.08
N PRO A 117 -14.52 1.53 -14.30
CA PRO A 117 -15.13 0.78 -13.19
C PRO A 117 -14.12 -0.03 -12.39
N PHE A 118 -13.12 -0.62 -13.04
CA PHE A 118 -12.05 -1.35 -12.37
C PHE A 118 -11.22 -0.45 -11.44
N LEU A 119 -10.84 0.76 -11.86
CA LEU A 119 -10.13 1.72 -10.99
C LEU A 119 -10.96 2.10 -9.77
N LEU A 120 -12.24 2.42 -9.96
CA LEU A 120 -13.14 2.76 -8.86
C LEU A 120 -13.33 1.58 -7.92
N PHE A 121 -13.51 0.39 -8.48
CA PHE A 121 -13.63 -0.86 -7.72
C PHE A 121 -12.39 -1.10 -6.86
N TYR A 122 -11.18 -0.97 -7.43
CA TYR A 122 -9.92 -1.12 -6.71
C TYR A 122 -9.84 -0.18 -5.50
N LEU A 123 -10.10 1.11 -5.70
CA LEU A 123 -10.00 2.12 -4.63
C LEU A 123 -11.06 1.90 -3.54
N VAL A 124 -12.31 1.66 -3.94
CA VAL A 124 -13.42 1.48 -3.00
C VAL A 124 -13.27 0.18 -2.21
N CYS A 125 -12.92 -0.93 -2.87
CA CYS A 125 -12.70 -2.20 -2.19
C CYS A 125 -11.53 -2.13 -1.22
N GLY A 126 -10.42 -1.51 -1.62
CA GLY A 126 -9.28 -1.30 -0.74
C GLY A 126 -9.66 -0.49 0.50
N ALA A 127 -10.29 0.67 0.32
CA ALA A 127 -10.73 1.50 1.45
C ALA A 127 -11.76 0.79 2.35
N ALA A 128 -12.70 0.05 1.75
CA ALA A 128 -13.70 -0.72 2.49
C ALA A 128 -13.08 -1.87 3.29
N ALA A 129 -12.09 -2.57 2.72
CA ALA A 129 -11.35 -3.63 3.42
C ALA A 129 -10.59 -3.07 4.62
N THR A 130 -9.86 -1.97 4.44
CA THR A 130 -9.15 -1.27 5.53
C THR A 130 -10.12 -0.77 6.60
N GLY A 131 -11.24 -0.18 6.21
CA GLY A 131 -12.28 0.28 7.14
C GLY A 131 -12.91 -0.89 7.92
N LEU A 132 -13.20 -2.01 7.25
CA LEU A 132 -13.73 -3.20 7.91
C LEU A 132 -12.70 -3.79 8.88
N TYR A 133 -11.43 -3.87 8.50
CA TYR A 133 -10.36 -4.26 9.41
C TYR A 133 -10.32 -3.37 10.65
N ALA A 134 -10.41 -2.04 10.48
CA ALA A 134 -10.42 -1.09 11.59
C ALA A 134 -11.55 -1.34 12.58
N LEU A 135 -12.74 -1.68 12.09
CA LEU A 135 -13.91 -2.00 12.92
C LEU A 135 -13.72 -3.28 13.74
N LEU A 136 -12.95 -4.24 13.22
CA LEU A 136 -12.79 -5.57 13.83
C LEU A 136 -11.54 -5.71 14.69
N ALA A 137 -10.45 -5.01 14.35
CA ALA A 137 -9.14 -5.18 14.97
C ALA A 137 -8.93 -4.38 16.27
N GLY A 138 -9.83 -3.44 16.58
CA GLY A 138 -9.68 -2.52 17.71
C GLY A 138 -8.67 -1.38 17.44
N PRO A 139 -8.54 -0.42 18.37
CA PRO A 139 -7.71 0.76 18.18
C PRO A 139 -6.21 0.44 18.30
N SER A 140 -5.42 0.88 17.31
CA SER A 140 -3.97 0.74 17.23
C SER A 140 -3.36 1.94 16.50
N LEU A 141 -2.19 2.39 16.97
CA LEU A 141 -1.37 3.41 16.29
C LEU A 141 -0.31 2.80 15.38
N VAL A 142 -0.26 1.46 15.26
CA VAL A 142 0.57 0.79 14.27
C VAL A 142 -0.08 0.99 12.90
N PRO A 143 0.56 1.72 11.96
CA PRO A 143 -0.08 2.05 10.69
C PRO A 143 -0.15 0.84 9.76
N LEU A 144 -1.25 0.77 9.02
CA LEU A 144 -1.49 -0.20 7.95
C LEU A 144 -1.04 0.41 6.61
N VAL A 145 -0.34 -0.40 5.82
CA VAL A 145 0.15 -0.04 4.48
C VAL A 145 -0.05 -1.21 3.53
N GLY A 146 -0.31 -0.91 2.26
CA GLY A 146 -0.53 -1.86 1.19
C GLY A 146 -2.01 -2.02 0.84
N ALA A 147 -2.29 -2.46 -0.38
CA ALA A 147 -3.63 -2.81 -0.86
C ALA A 147 -3.88 -4.33 -0.84
N SER A 148 -3.35 -5.01 0.18
CA SER A 148 -3.41 -6.47 0.36
C SER A 148 -4.77 -6.98 0.83
#